data_AF-A0AAE3SL05-F1
#
_entry.id   AF-A0AAE3SL05-F1
#
_cell.length_a   1.000
_cell.length_b   1.000
_cell.length_c   1.000
_cell.angle_alpha   90.00
_cell.angle_beta   90.00
_cell.angle_gamma   90.00
#
_symmetry.space_group_name_H-M   'P 1'
#
loop_
_entity.id
_entity.type
_entity.pdbx_description
1 polymer ?
#
loop_
_entity_poly.entity_id
_entity_poly.type
_entity_poly.pdbx_seq_one_letter_code
_entity_poly.pdbx_strand_id
1 'polypeptide(L)'
;MIKNVLFLGILGLIIYGCNHQSSAKKDLSGVQQPDSVYVPKYANRFSIKYYSDHKIVEVLHPWDSLAAPLSMVLSGNEAFLKRNPDAIRVPVKRWISVASTQICYANELGVLDQLVGMAEPEYVSNEKVKKGIEKSLIRNIGTAYAPDMEVVLSLNPDMMMISPFRDDYYGPLRNAGIKVATNSSYLENTPLGRMEWLMFVASFFDREDFALKKVQEIADKYNAIKEIASQANDKPDVFTGKVYQGVWYVPAAQSYKAVFLKDAGVNYIFNDRPGVGSHNYDFETVYEAAGDCKFWSILVNYPGTYSYSALKTEDTRYADFTAFKERNVIFSNTNSSRYYEEGIMCPEVILSDMVKMYHPELLKNYEPVFYKRLTKE
;
A
#
# COMPACT_ATOMS: atom_id res chain seq x y z
N MET A 1 -6.80 9.04 -92.75
CA MET A 1 -6.57 10.48 -92.47
C MET A 1 -7.01 10.74 -91.02
N ILE A 2 -6.07 11.15 -90.16
CA ILE A 2 -6.19 12.20 -89.11
C ILE A 2 -7.52 12.19 -88.30
N LYS A 3 -7.60 11.94 -86.98
CA LYS A 3 -6.89 12.58 -85.85
C LYS A 3 -7.19 11.86 -84.52
N ASN A 4 -6.26 12.00 -83.58
CA ASN A 4 -6.29 11.61 -82.16
C ASN A 4 -7.51 12.12 -81.36
N VAL A 5 -7.81 11.50 -80.20
CA VAL A 5 -7.59 12.05 -78.84
C VAL A 5 -8.02 11.03 -77.75
N LEU A 6 -7.15 10.86 -76.75
CA LEU A 6 -7.31 10.11 -75.49
C LEU A 6 -8.47 10.63 -74.62
N PHE A 7 -9.08 9.76 -73.80
CA PHE A 7 -9.16 10.02 -72.35
C PHE A 7 -9.44 8.75 -71.52
N LEU A 8 -8.73 8.64 -70.40
CA LEU A 8 -8.82 7.60 -69.37
C LEU A 8 -10.15 7.67 -68.61
N GLY A 9 -10.64 6.50 -68.18
CA GLY A 9 -11.65 6.37 -67.11
C GLY A 9 -11.32 5.20 -66.20
N ILE A 10 -10.60 5.46 -65.10
CA ILE A 10 -10.34 4.50 -64.01
C ILE A 10 -11.53 4.55 -63.05
N LEU A 11 -12.15 3.39 -62.84
CA LEU A 11 -13.27 3.16 -61.93
C LEU A 11 -12.73 3.01 -60.50
N GLY A 12 -12.89 4.06 -59.68
CA GLY A 12 -12.57 4.03 -58.25
C GLY A 12 -13.75 3.50 -57.41
N LEU A 13 -13.56 2.36 -56.75
CA LEU A 13 -14.46 1.81 -55.73
C LEU A 13 -14.38 2.66 -54.46
N ILE A 14 -15.51 3.25 -54.07
CA ILE A 14 -15.71 3.96 -52.81
C ILE A 14 -15.97 2.93 -51.72
N ILE A 15 -15.01 2.75 -50.82
CA ILE A 15 -15.20 2.07 -49.53
C ILE A 15 -15.59 3.15 -48.50
N TYR A 16 -16.85 3.13 -48.09
CA TYR A 16 -17.34 3.88 -46.94
C TYR A 16 -16.75 3.26 -45.66
N GLY A 17 -15.70 3.88 -45.11
CA GLY A 17 -15.22 3.61 -43.76
C GLY A 17 -16.06 4.41 -42.75
N CYS A 18 -16.81 3.71 -41.90
CA CYS A 18 -17.42 4.29 -40.71
C CYS A 18 -16.33 4.85 -39.79
N ASN A 19 -16.26 6.17 -39.63
CA ASN A 19 -15.45 6.82 -38.62
C ASN A 19 -16.05 6.52 -37.24
N HIS A 20 -15.51 5.52 -36.55
CA HIS A 20 -15.70 5.36 -35.12
C HIS A 20 -14.91 6.49 -34.45
N GLN A 21 -15.63 7.51 -33.97
CA GLN A 21 -15.07 8.60 -33.19
C GLN A 21 -14.55 8.04 -31.86
N SER A 22 -13.27 7.68 -31.82
CA SER A 22 -12.57 7.53 -30.56
C SER A 22 -12.60 8.89 -29.86
N SER A 23 -13.22 8.95 -28.70
CA SER A 23 -13.14 10.08 -27.78
C SER A 23 -11.67 10.34 -27.43
N ALA A 24 -11.06 11.28 -28.17
CA ALA A 24 -9.75 11.80 -27.83
C ALA A 24 -9.84 12.40 -26.43
N LYS A 25 -9.08 11.84 -25.49
CA LYS A 25 -8.80 12.47 -24.20
C LYS A 25 -8.30 13.88 -24.49
N LYS A 26 -9.05 14.87 -24.03
CA LYS A 26 -8.66 16.27 -24.12
C LYS A 26 -7.41 16.41 -23.24
N ASP A 27 -6.27 16.60 -23.89
CA ASP A 27 -5.00 16.86 -23.23
C ASP A 27 -5.16 18.17 -22.43
N LEU A 28 -5.21 18.06 -21.11
CA LEU A 28 -5.28 19.19 -20.18
C LEU A 28 -3.91 19.86 -20.00
N SER A 29 -2.90 19.48 -20.78
CA SER A 29 -1.59 20.15 -20.84
C SER A 29 -1.65 21.46 -21.64
N GLY A 30 -2.49 22.40 -21.20
CA GLY A 30 -2.10 23.81 -21.34
C GLY A 30 -0.81 23.96 -20.53
N VAL A 31 0.31 24.26 -21.20
CA VAL A 31 1.68 24.28 -20.65
C VAL A 31 1.85 25.40 -19.61
N GLN A 32 1.19 25.27 -18.47
CA GLN A 32 1.46 26.04 -17.27
C GLN A 32 2.41 25.21 -16.42
N GLN A 33 3.55 25.79 -16.05
CA GLN A 33 4.42 25.20 -15.04
C GLN A 33 3.69 25.22 -13.69
N PRO A 34 3.82 24.17 -12.88
CA PRO A 34 3.24 24.17 -11.54
C PRO A 34 3.90 25.26 -10.68
N ASP A 35 3.13 25.86 -9.79
CA ASP A 35 3.61 26.85 -8.81
C ASP A 35 4.58 26.19 -7.82
N SER A 36 4.36 24.92 -7.49
CA SER A 36 5.28 24.09 -6.73
C SER A 36 5.02 22.60 -6.98
N VAL A 37 5.98 21.75 -6.61
CA VAL A 37 5.86 20.29 -6.71
C VAL A 37 6.30 19.66 -5.39
N TYR A 38 5.44 18.83 -4.81
CA TYR A 38 5.82 17.89 -3.76
C TYR A 38 6.36 16.62 -4.40
N VAL A 39 7.66 16.40 -4.23
CA VAL A 39 8.32 15.13 -4.51
C VAL A 39 8.59 14.45 -3.17
N PRO A 40 8.02 13.27 -2.91
CA PRO A 40 8.23 12.56 -1.66
C PRO A 40 9.71 12.23 -1.43
N LYS A 41 10.14 12.20 -0.17
CA LYS A 41 11.54 11.91 0.20
C LYS A 41 11.83 10.42 0.30
N TYR A 42 10.83 9.62 0.66
CA TYR A 42 10.91 8.20 0.96
C TYR A 42 10.07 7.34 0.01
N ALA A 43 8.88 7.82 -0.38
CA ALA A 43 8.05 7.20 -1.40
C ALA A 43 8.63 7.52 -2.79
N ASN A 44 8.50 6.58 -3.73
CA ASN A 44 9.03 6.78 -5.09
C ASN A 44 7.98 6.65 -6.19
N ARG A 45 6.70 6.51 -5.81
CA ARG A 45 5.62 6.19 -6.74
C ARG A 45 4.58 7.29 -6.91
N PHE A 46 4.73 8.46 -6.30
CA PHE A 46 3.82 9.57 -6.55
C PHE A 46 4.51 10.94 -6.48
N SER A 47 3.85 11.95 -7.05
CA SER A 47 4.17 13.37 -6.85
C SER A 47 2.88 14.19 -6.85
N ILE A 48 2.95 15.41 -6.30
CA ILE A 48 1.82 16.35 -6.32
C ILE A 48 2.29 17.66 -6.92
N LYS A 49 1.68 18.07 -8.03
CA LYS A 49 1.92 19.35 -8.70
C LYS A 49 0.84 20.34 -8.29
N TYR A 50 1.21 21.49 -7.77
CA TYR A 50 0.28 22.51 -7.31
C TYR A 50 0.18 23.65 -8.32
N TYR A 51 -1.04 24.12 -8.52
CA TYR A 51 -1.39 25.27 -9.34
C TYR A 51 -2.33 26.18 -8.56
N SER A 52 -2.48 27.43 -9.00
CA SER A 52 -3.34 28.41 -8.33
C SER A 52 -4.79 27.97 -8.07
N ASP A 53 -5.39 27.16 -8.94
CA ASP A 53 -6.80 26.75 -8.85
C ASP A 53 -7.02 25.23 -8.79
N HIS A 54 -5.96 24.42 -8.86
CA HIS A 54 -6.05 22.95 -8.82
C HIS A 54 -4.70 22.31 -8.44
N LYS A 55 -4.71 21.00 -8.22
CA LYS A 55 -3.51 20.18 -8.06
C LYS A 55 -3.62 18.93 -8.93
N ILE A 56 -2.49 18.43 -9.40
CA ILE A 56 -2.39 17.18 -10.15
C ILE A 56 -1.57 16.20 -9.33
N VAL A 57 -2.20 15.10 -8.94
CA VAL A 57 -1.53 13.99 -8.27
C VAL A 57 -1.18 12.94 -9.32
N GLU A 58 0.10 12.64 -9.46
CA GLU A 58 0.59 11.64 -10.40
C GLU A 58 1.09 10.43 -9.64
N VAL A 59 0.64 9.23 -10.05
CA VAL A 59 1.09 7.96 -9.49
C VAL A 59 1.76 7.16 -10.59
N LEU A 60 2.99 6.68 -10.34
CA LEU A 60 3.72 5.80 -11.26
C LEU A 60 2.85 4.59 -11.58
N HIS A 61 2.72 4.28 -12.87
CA HIS A 61 1.88 3.18 -13.30
C HIS A 61 2.33 1.86 -12.63
N PRO A 62 1.42 1.11 -11.96
CA PRO A 62 1.81 0.08 -11.00
C PRO A 62 2.62 -1.09 -11.59
N TRP A 63 2.44 -1.39 -12.88
CA TRP A 63 3.05 -2.55 -13.56
C TRP A 63 3.92 -2.20 -14.76
N ASP A 64 3.99 -0.93 -15.14
CA ASP A 64 4.77 -0.47 -16.28
C ASP A 64 5.38 0.89 -15.96
N SER A 65 6.66 0.91 -15.59
CA SER A 65 7.36 2.16 -15.24
C SER A 65 7.63 3.07 -16.44
N LEU A 66 7.45 2.60 -17.67
CA LEU A 66 7.62 3.37 -18.91
C LEU A 66 6.30 3.98 -19.39
N ALA A 67 5.17 3.46 -18.92
CA ALA A 67 3.86 4.04 -19.18
C ALA A 67 3.71 5.41 -18.51
N ALA A 68 2.82 6.23 -19.09
CA ALA A 68 2.45 7.50 -18.48
C ALA A 68 1.91 7.28 -17.05
N PRO A 69 2.22 8.17 -16.10
CA PRO A 69 1.64 8.12 -14.76
C PRO A 69 0.11 8.15 -14.80
N LEU A 70 -0.51 7.54 -13.80
CA LEU A 70 -1.92 7.72 -13.50
C LEU A 70 -2.11 9.10 -12.88
N SER A 71 -2.81 9.99 -13.57
CA SER A 71 -3.02 11.37 -13.12
C SER A 71 -4.44 11.59 -12.59
N MET A 72 -4.54 12.20 -11.42
CA MET A 72 -5.79 12.67 -10.80
C MET A 72 -5.73 14.18 -10.64
N VAL A 73 -6.74 14.87 -11.17
CA VAL A 73 -6.87 16.32 -11.04
C VAL A 73 -7.79 16.62 -9.86
N LEU A 74 -7.33 17.42 -8.90
CA LEU A 74 -8.07 17.79 -7.70
C LEU A 74 -8.27 19.31 -7.66
N SER A 75 -9.45 19.78 -7.28
CA SER A 75 -9.68 21.23 -7.15
C SER A 75 -10.80 21.54 -6.14
N GLY A 76 -10.62 22.62 -5.38
CA GLY A 76 -11.69 23.26 -4.61
C GLY A 76 -12.30 24.48 -5.32
N ASN A 77 -11.81 24.83 -6.52
CA ASN A 77 -12.26 25.99 -7.27
C ASN A 77 -13.49 25.64 -8.14
N GLU A 78 -14.63 26.23 -7.84
CA GLU A 78 -15.89 25.96 -8.55
C GLU A 78 -15.84 26.28 -10.05
N ALA A 79 -15.11 27.33 -10.45
CA ALA A 79 -14.98 27.68 -11.86
C ALA A 79 -14.12 26.65 -12.61
N PHE A 80 -13.06 26.14 -11.96
CA PHE A 80 -12.24 25.06 -12.51
C PHE A 80 -13.04 23.75 -12.63
N LEU A 81 -13.76 23.35 -11.56
CA LEU A 81 -14.56 22.13 -11.54
C LEU A 81 -15.67 22.13 -12.61
N LYS A 82 -16.29 23.29 -12.89
CA LYS A 82 -17.27 23.42 -13.99
C LYS A 82 -16.66 23.18 -15.37
N ARG A 83 -15.39 23.55 -15.57
CA ARG A 83 -14.66 23.30 -16.84
C ARG A 83 -14.07 21.90 -16.92
N ASN A 84 -13.83 21.27 -15.78
CA ASN A 84 -13.17 19.97 -15.64
C ASN A 84 -14.04 19.01 -14.81
N PRO A 85 -15.14 18.48 -15.38
CA PRO A 85 -16.11 17.66 -14.63
C PRO A 85 -15.51 16.38 -14.03
N ASP A 86 -14.44 15.86 -14.65
CA ASP A 86 -13.72 14.67 -14.18
C ASP A 86 -12.80 14.93 -12.98
N ALA A 87 -12.51 16.20 -12.65
CA ALA A 87 -11.66 16.55 -11.52
C ALA A 87 -12.35 16.22 -10.19
N ILE A 88 -11.60 15.68 -9.23
CA ILE A 88 -12.10 15.37 -7.89
C ILE A 88 -12.22 16.67 -7.09
N ARG A 89 -13.40 16.90 -6.53
CA ARG A 89 -13.64 18.03 -5.64
C ARG A 89 -12.90 17.80 -4.32
N VAL A 90 -12.10 18.77 -3.90
CA VAL A 90 -11.45 18.77 -2.58
C VAL A 90 -11.93 19.98 -1.74
N PRO A 91 -11.99 19.85 -0.40
CA PRO A 91 -11.77 18.63 0.36
C PRO A 91 -12.93 17.64 0.16
N VAL A 92 -12.59 16.37 -0.07
CA VAL A 92 -13.54 15.27 -0.32
C VAL A 92 -14.47 15.11 0.88
N LYS A 93 -15.77 14.91 0.62
CA LYS A 93 -16.81 14.82 1.65
C LYS A 93 -17.44 13.43 1.74
N ARG A 94 -17.41 12.67 0.65
CA ARG A 94 -17.94 11.31 0.57
C ARG A 94 -16.96 10.44 -0.19
N TRP A 95 -16.35 9.46 0.47
CA TRP A 95 -15.42 8.55 -0.20
C TRP A 95 -15.64 7.09 0.18
N ILE A 96 -15.15 6.23 -0.72
CA ILE A 96 -15.16 4.78 -0.54
C ILE A 96 -13.72 4.28 -0.43
N SER A 97 -13.48 3.40 0.53
CA SER A 97 -12.22 2.69 0.73
C SER A 97 -12.31 1.26 0.19
N VAL A 98 -11.24 0.71 -0.39
CA VAL A 98 -11.17 -0.74 -0.70
C VAL A 98 -10.12 -1.49 0.10
N ALA A 99 -9.39 -0.81 0.97
CA ALA A 99 -8.31 -1.42 1.73
C ALA A 99 -8.21 -0.82 3.14
N SER A 100 -7.94 -1.67 4.13
CA SER A 100 -7.72 -1.25 5.51
C SER A 100 -6.56 -0.27 5.66
N THR A 101 -5.53 -0.35 4.83
CA THR A 101 -4.42 0.62 4.81
C THR A 101 -4.89 2.05 4.52
N GLN A 102 -5.92 2.22 3.70
CA GLN A 102 -6.51 3.53 3.40
C GLN A 102 -7.25 4.10 4.64
N ILE A 103 -7.86 3.21 5.44
CA ILE A 103 -8.45 3.57 6.73
C ILE A 103 -7.37 4.05 7.70
N CYS A 104 -6.16 3.47 7.67
CA CYS A 104 -5.04 3.89 8.52
C CYS A 104 -4.68 5.36 8.28
N TYR A 105 -4.44 5.74 7.02
CA TYR A 105 -4.14 7.13 6.65
C TYR A 105 -5.30 8.06 6.99
N ALA A 106 -6.53 7.66 6.68
CA ALA A 106 -7.71 8.48 6.96
C ALA A 106 -7.94 8.68 8.47
N ASN A 107 -7.61 7.69 9.29
CA ASN A 107 -7.66 7.79 10.74
C ASN A 107 -6.64 8.81 11.25
N GLU A 108 -5.39 8.74 10.79
CA GLU A 108 -4.34 9.70 11.16
C GLU A 108 -4.71 11.13 10.75
N LEU A 109 -5.29 11.29 9.56
CA LEU A 109 -5.78 12.57 9.08
C LEU A 109 -7.08 13.01 9.77
N GLY A 110 -7.76 12.15 10.54
CA GLY A 110 -9.04 12.49 11.18
C GLY A 110 -10.18 12.73 10.18
N VAL A 111 -10.17 12.05 9.03
CA VAL A 111 -11.14 12.21 7.92
C VAL A 111 -12.07 11.02 7.72
N LEU A 112 -12.16 10.16 8.74
CA LEU A 112 -13.06 8.99 8.73
C LEU A 112 -14.54 9.36 8.74
N ASP A 113 -14.93 10.58 9.13
CA ASP A 113 -16.33 11.02 9.07
C ASP A 113 -16.85 11.16 7.62
N GLN A 114 -15.94 11.23 6.64
CA GLN A 114 -16.28 11.32 5.22
C GLN A 114 -16.42 9.95 4.55
N LEU A 115 -16.11 8.85 5.25
CA LEU A 115 -16.18 7.50 4.70
C LEU A 115 -17.65 7.05 4.63
N VAL A 116 -18.10 6.62 3.45
CA VAL A 116 -19.50 6.20 3.23
C VAL A 116 -19.63 4.74 2.79
N GLY A 117 -18.53 4.13 2.37
CA GLY A 117 -18.50 2.70 2.03
C GLY A 117 -17.11 2.12 2.11
N MET A 118 -17.03 0.82 2.34
CA MET A 118 -15.76 0.11 2.32
C MET A 118 -15.88 -1.34 1.87
N ALA A 119 -14.82 -1.86 1.23
CA ALA A 119 -14.69 -3.27 0.95
C ALA A 119 -14.21 -4.04 2.18
N GLU A 120 -14.72 -5.26 2.35
CA GLU A 120 -14.26 -6.25 3.34
C GLU A 120 -14.12 -5.69 4.78
N PRO A 121 -15.19 -5.09 5.34
CA PRO A 121 -15.18 -4.49 6.68
C PRO A 121 -14.81 -5.43 7.82
N GLU A 122 -14.95 -6.74 7.63
CA GLU A 122 -14.54 -7.78 8.59
C GLU A 122 -13.05 -7.73 8.94
N TYR A 123 -12.21 -7.15 8.08
CA TYR A 123 -10.78 -6.97 8.33
C TYR A 123 -10.42 -5.64 9.00
N VAL A 124 -11.40 -4.82 9.39
CA VAL A 124 -11.18 -3.54 10.05
C VAL A 124 -11.70 -3.55 11.48
N SER A 125 -10.76 -3.33 12.40
CA SER A 125 -10.93 -3.22 13.84
C SER A 125 -11.04 -1.76 14.34
N ASN A 126 -10.86 -0.75 13.49
CA ASN A 126 -11.05 0.66 13.86
C ASN A 126 -12.48 0.95 14.39
N GLU A 127 -12.57 1.41 15.64
CA GLU A 127 -13.84 1.63 16.35
C GLU A 127 -14.78 2.63 15.69
N LYS A 128 -14.24 3.67 15.03
CA LYS A 128 -15.07 4.66 14.33
C LYS A 128 -15.72 4.04 13.10
N VAL A 129 -14.97 3.20 12.38
CA VAL A 129 -15.48 2.45 11.24
C VAL A 129 -16.52 1.42 11.67
N LYS A 130 -16.26 0.60 12.71
CA LYS A 130 -17.24 -0.36 13.25
C LYS A 130 -18.56 0.32 13.62
N LYS A 131 -18.51 1.40 14.39
CA LYS A 131 -19.70 2.18 14.77
C LYS A 131 -20.42 2.78 13.56
N GLY A 132 -19.67 3.18 12.53
CA GLY A 132 -20.25 3.66 11.27
C GLY A 132 -21.00 2.55 10.53
N ILE A 133 -20.47 1.33 10.51
CA ILE A 133 -21.14 0.15 9.93
C ILE A 133 -22.39 -0.23 10.72
N GLU A 134 -22.29 -0.33 12.05
CA GLU A 134 -23.42 -0.63 12.94
C GLU A 134 -24.57 0.37 12.77
N LYS A 135 -24.25 1.64 12.56
CA LYS A 135 -25.23 2.72 12.30
C LYS A 135 -25.66 2.84 10.83
N SER A 136 -25.21 1.93 9.96
CA SER A 136 -25.45 1.98 8.50
C SER A 136 -24.98 3.28 7.83
N LEU A 137 -24.04 4.00 8.44
CA LEU A 137 -23.39 5.19 7.86
C LEU A 137 -22.27 4.82 6.88
N ILE A 138 -21.64 3.66 7.09
CA ILE A 138 -20.66 3.06 6.18
C ILE A 138 -21.26 1.75 5.66
N ARG A 139 -21.37 1.62 4.34
CA ARG A 139 -21.88 0.39 3.72
C ARG A 139 -20.76 -0.54 3.26
N ASN A 140 -20.95 -1.85 3.45
CA ASN A 140 -20.11 -2.85 2.81
C ASN A 140 -20.38 -2.84 1.29
N ILE A 141 -19.32 -2.65 0.50
CA ILE A 141 -19.39 -2.64 -0.97
C ILE A 141 -18.96 -3.99 -1.59
N GLY A 142 -18.81 -5.06 -0.80
CA GLY A 142 -18.31 -6.34 -1.28
C GLY A 142 -16.79 -6.45 -1.17
N THR A 143 -16.16 -7.16 -2.12
CA THR A 143 -14.70 -7.39 -2.10
C THR A 143 -13.96 -6.32 -2.89
N ALA A 144 -12.67 -6.14 -2.60
CA ALA A 144 -11.85 -5.20 -3.36
C ALA A 144 -11.78 -5.51 -4.87
N TYR A 145 -11.86 -6.79 -5.26
CA TYR A 145 -11.79 -7.24 -6.66
C TYR A 145 -13.18 -7.38 -7.34
N ALA A 146 -14.27 -7.37 -6.57
CA ALA A 146 -15.63 -7.46 -7.09
C ALA A 146 -16.57 -6.56 -6.26
N PRO A 147 -16.41 -5.22 -6.37
CA PRO A 147 -17.29 -4.30 -5.67
C PRO A 147 -18.71 -4.34 -6.24
N ASP A 148 -19.71 -4.29 -5.35
CA ASP A 148 -21.11 -4.18 -5.71
C ASP A 148 -21.39 -2.80 -6.33
N MET A 149 -21.62 -2.81 -7.64
CA MET A 149 -21.80 -1.60 -8.42
C MET A 149 -23.05 -0.82 -8.01
N GLU A 150 -24.16 -1.49 -7.70
CA GLU A 150 -25.39 -0.82 -7.30
C GLU A 150 -25.22 -0.12 -5.95
N VAL A 151 -24.55 -0.79 -5.00
CA VAL A 151 -24.23 -0.19 -3.71
C VAL A 151 -23.31 1.01 -3.90
N VAL A 152 -22.22 0.89 -4.66
CA VAL A 152 -21.27 1.99 -4.91
C VAL A 152 -21.97 3.20 -5.52
N LEU A 153 -22.82 3.00 -6.55
CA LEU A 153 -23.56 4.09 -7.19
C LEU A 153 -24.58 4.72 -6.23
N SER A 154 -25.28 3.91 -5.43
CA SER A 154 -26.27 4.41 -4.46
C SER A 154 -25.65 5.29 -3.36
N LEU A 155 -24.36 5.11 -3.07
CA LEU A 155 -23.63 5.90 -2.09
C LEU A 155 -23.29 7.31 -2.59
N ASN A 156 -23.38 7.56 -3.91
CA ASN A 156 -23.02 8.83 -4.55
C ASN A 156 -21.69 9.42 -4.00
N PRO A 157 -20.56 8.70 -4.14
CA PRO A 157 -19.28 9.15 -3.60
C PRO A 157 -18.65 10.24 -4.49
N ASP A 158 -17.90 11.16 -3.88
CA ASP A 158 -17.04 12.11 -4.60
C ASP A 158 -15.85 11.38 -5.24
N MET A 159 -15.38 10.31 -4.60
CA MET A 159 -14.31 9.45 -5.09
C MET A 159 -14.32 8.06 -4.44
N MET A 160 -13.66 7.11 -5.10
CA MET A 160 -13.30 5.81 -4.55
C MET A 160 -11.78 5.67 -4.56
N MET A 161 -11.18 5.42 -3.40
CA MET A 161 -9.75 5.13 -3.30
C MET A 161 -9.53 3.63 -3.47
N ILE A 162 -8.74 3.25 -4.46
CA ILE A 162 -8.48 1.85 -4.80
C ILE A 162 -7.05 1.43 -4.47
N SER A 163 -6.86 0.14 -4.29
CA SER A 163 -5.55 -0.49 -4.44
C SER A 163 -5.48 -1.11 -5.84
N PRO A 164 -4.44 -0.85 -6.64
CA PRO A 164 -4.36 -1.35 -8.00
C PRO A 164 -4.22 -2.90 -8.07
N PHE A 165 -4.90 -3.52 -9.03
CA PHE A 165 -4.74 -4.94 -9.41
C PHE A 165 -4.25 -5.06 -10.86
N ARG A 166 -3.50 -6.12 -11.20
CA ARG A 166 -3.02 -6.33 -12.59
C ARG A 166 -4.18 -6.30 -13.58
N ASP A 167 -5.25 -7.00 -13.22
CA ASP A 167 -6.50 -6.95 -13.96
C ASP A 167 -7.30 -5.73 -13.50
N ASP A 168 -7.90 -5.04 -14.46
CA ASP A 168 -8.67 -3.83 -14.18
C ASP A 168 -10.10 -4.16 -13.75
N TYR A 169 -10.30 -4.38 -12.44
CA TYR A 169 -11.62 -4.62 -11.85
C TYR A 169 -12.48 -3.36 -11.71
N TYR A 170 -11.90 -2.17 -11.89
CA TYR A 170 -12.58 -0.89 -11.63
C TYR A 170 -13.00 -0.15 -12.91
N GLY A 171 -12.70 -0.70 -14.09
CA GLY A 171 -13.10 -0.15 -15.39
C GLY A 171 -14.60 0.18 -15.49
N PRO A 172 -15.51 -0.74 -15.12
CA PRO A 172 -16.95 -0.46 -15.15
C PRO A 172 -17.37 0.70 -14.24
N LEU A 173 -16.78 0.83 -13.04
CA LEU A 173 -17.07 1.94 -12.13
C LEU A 173 -16.59 3.29 -12.69
N ARG A 174 -15.42 3.32 -13.34
CA ARG A 174 -14.94 4.53 -14.03
C ARG A 174 -15.85 4.90 -15.21
N ASN A 175 -16.31 3.92 -15.99
CA ASN A 175 -17.26 4.15 -17.08
C ASN A 175 -18.61 4.68 -16.58
N ALA A 176 -19.01 4.32 -15.36
CA ALA A 176 -20.20 4.85 -14.69
C ALA A 176 -19.98 6.24 -14.05
N GLY A 177 -18.80 6.85 -14.23
CA GLY A 177 -18.48 8.20 -13.73
C GLY A 177 -17.92 8.25 -12.30
N ILE A 178 -17.64 7.11 -11.67
CA ILE A 178 -16.96 7.10 -10.36
C ILE A 178 -15.51 7.54 -10.54
N LYS A 179 -15.13 8.60 -9.82
CA LYS A 179 -13.75 9.09 -9.78
C LYS A 179 -12.92 8.17 -8.93
N VAL A 180 -11.85 7.62 -9.51
CA VAL A 180 -10.99 6.62 -8.85
C VAL A 180 -9.65 7.25 -8.52
N ALA A 181 -9.20 7.07 -7.28
CA ALA A 181 -7.84 7.39 -6.87
C ALA A 181 -7.01 6.15 -6.58
N THR A 182 -5.92 5.96 -7.32
CA THR A 182 -5.08 4.78 -7.20
C THR A 182 -4.04 4.95 -6.10
N ASN A 183 -4.24 4.28 -4.96
CA ASN A 183 -3.28 4.21 -3.87
C ASN A 183 -2.35 3.01 -4.04
N SER A 184 -1.11 3.25 -4.46
CA SER A 184 -0.08 2.23 -4.70
C SER A 184 0.88 2.05 -3.53
N SER A 185 0.52 2.49 -2.32
CA SER A 185 1.40 2.43 -1.15
C SER A 185 1.94 1.03 -0.85
N TYR A 186 1.16 -0.03 -1.11
CA TYR A 186 1.60 -1.41 -0.87
C TYR A 186 2.75 -1.86 -1.81
N LEU A 187 3.02 -1.12 -2.89
CA LEU A 187 4.13 -1.34 -3.82
C LEU A 187 5.41 -0.59 -3.43
N GLU A 188 5.37 0.20 -2.36
CA GLU A 188 6.58 0.82 -1.82
C GLU A 188 7.46 -0.23 -1.12
N ASN A 189 8.75 -0.06 -1.32
CA ASN A 189 9.80 -1.01 -0.90
C ASN A 189 10.38 -0.68 0.48
N THR A 190 10.03 0.46 1.07
CA THR A 190 10.55 0.89 2.37
C THR A 190 9.41 1.19 3.34
N PRO A 191 9.62 1.01 4.66
CA PRO A 191 8.61 1.38 5.66
C PRO A 191 8.22 2.86 5.60
N LEU A 192 9.21 3.76 5.50
CA LEU A 192 8.97 5.20 5.40
C LEU A 192 8.30 5.57 4.07
N GLY A 193 8.65 4.89 2.97
CA GLY A 193 8.01 5.11 1.68
C GLY A 193 6.54 4.75 1.72
N ARG A 194 6.16 3.64 2.38
CA ARG A 194 4.76 3.32 2.64
C ARG A 194 4.08 4.42 3.45
N MET A 195 4.63 4.77 4.61
CA MET A 195 4.07 5.77 5.52
C MET A 195 3.85 7.14 4.84
N GLU A 196 4.77 7.58 3.98
CA GLU A 196 4.69 8.88 3.31
C GLU A 196 3.52 9.00 2.32
N TRP A 197 2.87 7.90 1.93
CA TRP A 197 1.57 7.96 1.24
C TRP A 197 0.46 8.63 2.08
N LEU A 198 0.71 8.95 3.36
CA LEU A 198 -0.09 9.91 4.11
C LEU A 198 -0.25 11.23 3.35
N MET A 199 0.81 11.74 2.69
CA MET A 199 0.75 12.96 1.87
C MET A 199 -0.15 12.79 0.65
N PHE A 200 -0.10 11.63 -0.01
CA PHE A 200 -1.02 11.31 -1.10
C PHE A 200 -2.47 11.38 -0.63
N VAL A 201 -2.81 10.71 0.47
CA VAL A 201 -4.19 10.70 0.99
C VAL A 201 -4.60 12.10 1.47
N ALA A 202 -3.69 12.83 2.14
CA ALA A 202 -3.95 14.18 2.62
C ALA A 202 -4.33 15.16 1.51
N SER A 203 -3.80 14.97 0.30
CA SER A 203 -4.15 15.79 -0.86
C SER A 203 -5.63 15.73 -1.23
N PHE A 204 -6.37 14.70 -0.87
CA PHE A 204 -7.81 14.63 -1.16
C PHE A 204 -8.66 15.37 -0.11
N PHE A 205 -8.08 15.75 1.02
CA PHE A 205 -8.82 16.30 2.17
C PHE A 205 -8.34 17.67 2.64
N ASP A 206 -7.42 18.30 1.90
CA ASP A 206 -6.75 19.56 2.26
C ASP A 206 -6.07 19.50 3.64
N ARG A 207 -5.28 18.44 3.84
CA ARG A 207 -4.57 18.14 5.09
C ARG A 207 -3.06 18.00 4.90
N GLU A 208 -2.52 18.47 3.78
CA GLU A 208 -1.10 18.34 3.42
C GLU A 208 -0.17 18.95 4.48
N ASP A 209 -0.47 20.12 5.03
CA ASP A 209 0.37 20.74 6.08
C ASP A 209 0.48 19.88 7.34
N PHE A 210 -0.62 19.22 7.72
CA PHE A 210 -0.62 18.29 8.84
C PHE A 210 0.18 17.03 8.50
N ALA A 211 -0.06 16.46 7.32
CA ALA A 211 0.62 15.26 6.85
C ALA A 211 2.13 15.47 6.73
N LEU A 212 2.58 16.62 6.21
CA LEU A 212 4.00 16.94 6.05
C LEU A 212 4.72 16.95 7.40
N LYS A 213 4.12 17.60 8.41
CA LYS A 213 4.65 17.62 9.79
C LYS A 213 4.70 16.21 10.37
N LYS A 214 3.64 15.41 10.16
CA LYS A 214 3.55 14.04 10.67
C LYS A 214 4.58 13.10 10.03
N VAL A 215 4.76 13.19 8.70
CA VAL A 215 5.77 12.44 7.95
C VAL A 215 7.17 12.76 8.49
N GLN A 216 7.48 14.04 8.68
CA GLN A 216 8.77 14.47 9.22
C GLN A 216 9.00 13.93 10.64
N GLU A 217 8.00 14.06 11.53
CA GLU A 217 8.06 13.55 12.91
C GLU A 217 8.34 12.04 12.97
N ILE A 218 7.59 11.24 12.20
CA ILE A 218 7.75 9.78 12.17
C ILE A 218 9.10 9.41 11.58
N ALA A 219 9.51 10.06 10.49
CA ALA A 219 10.77 9.78 9.84
C ALA A 219 11.97 10.09 10.74
N ASP A 220 11.93 11.19 11.51
CA ASP A 220 12.99 11.53 12.45
C ASP A 220 13.13 10.49 13.56
N LYS A 221 12.00 10.03 14.14
CA LYS A 221 12.01 8.94 15.13
C LYS A 221 12.53 7.63 14.54
N TYR A 222 12.06 7.25 13.35
CA TYR A 222 12.50 6.04 12.66
C TYR A 222 14.02 6.05 12.44
N ASN A 223 14.55 7.15 11.92
CA ASN A 223 15.98 7.28 11.63
C ASN A 223 16.82 7.31 12.91
N ALA A 224 16.32 7.90 14.01
CA ALA A 224 16.99 7.84 15.31
C ALA A 224 17.10 6.40 15.84
N ILE A 225 16.03 5.60 15.73
CA ILE A 225 16.04 4.19 16.14
C ILE A 225 16.97 3.36 15.25
N LYS A 226 16.94 3.61 13.94
CA LYS A 226 17.87 2.97 12.98
C LYS A 226 19.33 3.28 13.33
N GLU A 227 19.64 4.52 13.69
CA GLU A 227 20.97 4.90 14.13
C GLU A 227 21.37 4.15 15.41
N ILE A 228 20.48 4.08 16.41
CA ILE A 228 20.71 3.28 17.63
C ILE A 228 21.00 1.81 17.27
N ALA A 229 20.19 1.20 16.41
CA ALA A 229 20.35 -0.19 15.98
C ALA A 229 21.67 -0.44 15.26
N SER A 230 22.19 0.55 14.54
CA SER A 230 23.47 0.45 13.84
C SER A 230 24.67 0.31 14.77
N GLN A 231 24.51 0.68 16.05
CA GLN A 231 25.53 0.57 17.10
C GLN A 231 25.54 -0.82 17.78
N ALA A 232 24.73 -1.77 17.33
CA ALA A 232 24.75 -3.14 17.84
C ALA A 232 26.12 -3.79 17.62
N ASN A 233 26.65 -4.44 18.66
CA ASN A 233 27.96 -5.12 18.60
C ASN A 233 27.92 -6.38 17.72
N ASP A 234 26.79 -7.08 17.76
CA ASP A 234 26.55 -8.31 17.00
C ASP A 234 25.36 -8.12 16.07
N LYS A 235 25.31 -8.90 14.98
CA LYS A 235 24.17 -8.94 14.06
C LYS A 235 23.65 -10.37 14.01
N PRO A 236 22.63 -10.71 14.83
CA PRO A 236 22.18 -12.09 14.89
C PRO A 236 21.53 -12.51 13.57
N ASP A 237 21.64 -13.80 13.23
CA ASP A 237 20.97 -14.37 12.07
C ASP A 237 19.47 -14.47 12.31
N VAL A 238 18.71 -13.95 11.35
CA VAL A 238 17.24 -13.90 11.39
C VAL A 238 16.67 -14.40 10.07
N PHE A 239 15.65 -15.25 10.16
CA PHE A 239 14.78 -15.60 9.05
C PHE A 239 13.32 -15.31 9.38
N THR A 240 12.47 -15.28 8.35
CA THR A 240 11.05 -14.91 8.51
C THR A 240 10.10 -15.77 7.70
N GLY A 241 8.82 -15.66 8.05
CA GLY A 241 7.75 -16.38 7.36
C GLY A 241 7.52 -17.77 7.95
N LYS A 242 6.54 -18.47 7.40
CA LYS A 242 6.20 -19.86 7.71
C LYS A 242 5.44 -20.43 6.52
N VAL A 243 5.28 -21.74 6.46
CA VAL A 243 4.52 -22.40 5.39
C VAL A 243 3.07 -21.92 5.42
N TYR A 244 2.57 -21.51 4.25
CA TYR A 244 1.17 -21.19 3.98
C TYR A 244 0.77 -21.87 2.69
N GLN A 245 -0.22 -22.77 2.77
CA GLN A 245 -0.69 -23.57 1.62
C GLN A 245 0.46 -24.30 0.89
N GLY A 246 1.40 -24.87 1.66
CA GLY A 246 2.53 -25.63 1.12
C GLY A 246 3.72 -24.80 0.61
N VAL A 247 3.64 -23.46 0.68
CA VAL A 247 4.70 -22.56 0.22
C VAL A 247 5.22 -21.73 1.39
N TRP A 248 6.55 -21.59 1.49
CA TRP A 248 7.19 -20.63 2.38
C TRP A 248 7.50 -19.34 1.62
N TYR A 249 6.83 -18.25 2.01
CA TYR A 249 7.04 -16.94 1.41
C TYR A 249 8.12 -16.18 2.15
N VAL A 250 9.27 -16.01 1.50
CA VAL A 250 10.45 -15.34 2.07
C VAL A 250 10.56 -13.93 1.49
N PRO A 251 10.61 -12.86 2.31
CA PRO A 251 10.79 -11.51 1.81
C PRO A 251 12.06 -11.37 0.96
N ALA A 252 11.94 -10.84 -0.25
CA ALA A 252 13.10 -10.54 -1.09
C ALA A 252 13.92 -9.40 -0.49
N ALA A 253 15.20 -9.29 -0.86
CA ALA A 253 16.17 -8.39 -0.23
C ALA A 253 15.78 -6.90 -0.28
N GLN A 254 15.06 -6.45 -1.31
CA GLN A 254 14.58 -5.07 -1.45
C GLN A 254 13.11 -4.90 -1.03
N SER A 255 12.52 -5.86 -0.34
CA SER A 255 11.17 -5.73 0.24
C SER A 255 11.17 -4.88 1.51
N TYR A 256 10.04 -4.23 1.83
CA TYR A 256 9.93 -3.41 3.05
C TYR A 256 10.17 -4.20 4.34
N LYS A 257 9.86 -5.51 4.36
CA LYS A 257 10.14 -6.39 5.50
C LYS A 257 11.65 -6.64 5.65
N ALA A 258 12.35 -6.89 4.54
CA ALA A 258 13.81 -7.02 4.58
C ALA A 258 14.49 -5.70 4.97
N VAL A 259 13.96 -4.55 4.51
CA VAL A 259 14.43 -3.22 4.95
C VAL A 259 14.24 -3.01 6.45
N PHE A 260 13.10 -3.42 7.02
CA PHE A 260 12.90 -3.40 8.48
C PHE A 260 13.97 -4.21 9.23
N LEU A 261 14.28 -5.44 8.78
CA LEU A 261 15.30 -6.27 9.40
C LEU A 261 16.70 -5.66 9.27
N LYS A 262 17.04 -5.15 8.08
CA LYS A 262 18.30 -4.44 7.85
C LYS A 262 18.44 -3.24 8.79
N ASP A 263 17.39 -2.44 8.90
CA ASP A 263 17.38 -1.23 9.72
C ASP A 263 17.33 -1.56 11.22
N ALA A 264 16.87 -2.75 11.60
CA ALA A 264 16.95 -3.27 12.97
C ALA A 264 18.35 -3.81 13.34
N GLY A 265 19.33 -3.73 12.43
CA GLY A 265 20.71 -4.13 12.70
C GLY A 265 20.91 -5.65 12.82
N VAL A 266 20.15 -6.46 12.09
CA VAL A 266 20.32 -7.92 12.08
C VAL A 266 20.92 -8.45 10.78
N ASN A 267 21.37 -9.70 10.77
CA ASN A 267 21.72 -10.40 9.54
C ASN A 267 20.51 -11.17 9.03
N TYR A 268 19.81 -10.61 8.04
CA TYR A 268 18.74 -11.32 7.36
C TYR A 268 19.32 -12.32 6.37
N ILE A 269 19.14 -13.61 6.60
CA ILE A 269 19.86 -14.66 5.86
C ILE A 269 19.56 -14.73 4.36
N PHE A 270 18.41 -14.22 3.91
CA PHE A 270 18.03 -14.16 2.49
C PHE A 270 18.26 -12.79 1.87
N ASN A 271 19.10 -11.94 2.49
CA ASN A 271 19.45 -10.62 1.97
C ASN A 271 20.27 -10.67 0.65
N ASP A 272 20.76 -11.85 0.28
CA ASP A 272 21.42 -12.12 -1.01
C ASP A 272 20.43 -12.46 -2.13
N ARG A 273 19.12 -12.59 -1.84
CA ARG A 273 18.07 -12.91 -2.84
C ARG A 273 17.43 -11.63 -3.37
N PRO A 274 17.85 -11.09 -4.53
CA PRO A 274 17.33 -9.82 -5.04
C PRO A 274 15.85 -9.91 -5.42
N GLY A 275 15.16 -8.78 -5.38
CA GLY A 275 13.76 -8.64 -5.73
C GLY A 275 12.98 -7.81 -4.72
N VAL A 276 11.74 -7.54 -5.08
CA VAL A 276 10.71 -6.93 -4.23
C VAL A 276 9.65 -7.96 -3.89
N GLY A 277 8.82 -7.73 -2.87
CA GLY A 277 7.82 -8.70 -2.45
C GLY A 277 8.45 -9.92 -1.79
N SER A 278 8.07 -11.13 -2.25
CA SER A 278 8.52 -12.40 -1.67
C SER A 278 8.96 -13.39 -2.75
N HIS A 279 9.94 -14.22 -2.41
CA HIS A 279 10.28 -15.47 -3.09
C HIS A 279 9.47 -16.63 -2.52
N ASN A 280 9.22 -17.64 -3.34
CA ASN A 280 8.49 -18.84 -2.97
C ASN A 280 9.49 -19.99 -2.84
N TYR A 281 9.53 -20.61 -1.66
CA TYR A 281 10.36 -21.79 -1.40
C TYR A 281 9.53 -22.92 -0.77
N ASP A 282 10.03 -24.15 -0.86
CA ASP A 282 9.56 -25.25 -0.03
C ASP A 282 10.16 -25.17 1.38
N PHE A 283 9.70 -26.06 2.27
CA PHE A 283 10.17 -26.10 3.66
C PHE A 283 11.65 -26.47 3.72
N GLU A 284 12.06 -27.47 2.93
CA GLU A 284 13.38 -28.09 2.94
C GLU A 284 14.46 -27.07 2.56
N THR A 285 14.22 -26.27 1.51
CA THR A 285 15.10 -25.17 1.10
C THR A 285 15.29 -24.14 2.20
N VAL A 286 14.21 -23.80 2.92
CA VAL A 286 14.29 -22.84 4.03
C VAL A 286 14.99 -23.46 5.23
N TYR A 287 14.72 -24.72 5.55
CA TYR A 287 15.35 -25.42 6.65
C TYR A 287 16.86 -25.59 6.43
N GLU A 288 17.30 -25.92 5.22
CA GLU A 288 18.72 -25.99 4.87
C GLU A 288 19.44 -24.64 5.08
N ALA A 289 18.79 -23.53 4.74
CA ALA A 289 19.36 -22.20 4.88
C ALA A 289 19.26 -21.61 6.30
N ALA A 290 18.18 -21.94 7.03
CA ALA A 290 17.76 -21.23 8.23
C ALA A 290 17.68 -22.10 9.49
N GLY A 291 17.93 -23.41 9.39
CA GLY A 291 17.81 -24.37 10.49
C GLY A 291 18.55 -23.93 11.74
N ASP A 292 19.74 -23.34 11.56
CA ASP A 292 20.63 -22.89 12.64
C ASP A 292 20.50 -21.40 12.98
N CYS A 293 19.55 -20.67 12.36
CA CYS A 293 19.34 -19.26 12.67
C CYS A 293 18.94 -19.05 14.13
N LYS A 294 19.52 -18.01 14.75
CA LYS A 294 19.25 -17.63 16.13
C LYS A 294 17.80 -17.21 16.34
N PHE A 295 17.24 -16.40 15.46
CA PHE A 295 15.87 -15.91 15.58
C PHE A 295 15.00 -16.25 14.39
N TRP A 296 13.72 -16.46 14.67
CA TRP A 296 12.68 -16.68 13.69
C TRP A 296 11.56 -15.65 13.90
N SER A 297 11.32 -14.77 12.92
CA SER A 297 10.27 -13.76 13.01
C SER A 297 9.04 -14.09 12.14
N ILE A 298 7.88 -14.21 12.78
CA ILE A 298 6.63 -14.63 12.13
C ILE A 298 5.48 -13.64 12.35
N LEU A 299 4.60 -13.56 11.36
CA LEU A 299 3.27 -12.98 11.53
C LEU A 299 2.28 -14.14 11.59
N VAL A 300 1.37 -14.10 12.56
CA VAL A 300 0.35 -15.13 12.75
C VAL A 300 -1.01 -14.47 12.89
N ASN A 301 -2.06 -15.15 12.42
CA ASN A 301 -3.43 -14.75 12.71
C ASN A 301 -4.06 -15.91 13.47
N TYR A 302 -3.97 -15.87 14.80
CA TYR A 302 -4.39 -16.97 15.66
C TYR A 302 -5.37 -16.47 16.72
N PRO A 303 -6.59 -17.01 16.80
CA PRO A 303 -7.52 -16.63 17.85
C PRO A 303 -7.02 -17.12 19.22
N GLY A 304 -6.97 -16.21 20.19
CA GLY A 304 -6.53 -16.53 21.55
C GLY A 304 -5.01 -16.47 21.74
N THR A 305 -4.47 -17.37 22.57
CA THR A 305 -3.06 -17.35 22.97
C THR A 305 -2.23 -18.23 22.03
N TYR A 306 -1.33 -17.61 21.28
CA TYR A 306 -0.37 -18.33 20.45
C TYR A 306 0.78 -18.89 21.29
N SER A 307 1.22 -20.11 20.99
CA SER A 307 2.20 -20.85 21.78
C SER A 307 3.12 -21.72 20.91
N TYR A 308 4.18 -22.26 21.49
CA TYR A 308 5.08 -23.19 20.81
C TYR A 308 4.37 -24.49 20.38
N SER A 309 3.44 -24.98 21.20
CA SER A 309 2.57 -26.10 20.89
C SER A 309 1.69 -25.77 19.69
N ALA A 310 1.05 -24.60 19.68
CA ALA A 310 0.25 -24.15 18.54
C ALA A 310 1.09 -24.08 17.25
N LEU A 311 2.27 -23.47 17.32
CA LEU A 311 3.21 -23.40 16.19
C LEU A 311 3.62 -24.81 15.71
N LYS A 312 3.98 -25.72 16.61
CA LYS A 312 4.34 -27.10 16.27
C LYS A 312 3.18 -27.91 15.68
N THR A 313 1.95 -27.62 16.08
CA THR A 313 0.76 -28.26 15.50
C THR A 313 0.52 -27.82 14.06
N GLU A 314 0.91 -26.60 13.69
CA GLU A 314 0.83 -26.16 12.29
C GLU A 314 1.78 -26.97 11.39
N ASP A 315 3.00 -27.24 11.86
CA ASP A 315 3.94 -28.16 11.22
C ASP A 315 4.93 -28.71 12.27
N THR A 316 4.98 -30.03 12.42
CA THR A 316 5.82 -30.68 13.43
C THR A 316 7.30 -30.45 13.19
N ARG A 317 7.70 -30.24 11.93
CA ARG A 317 9.09 -29.98 11.52
C ARG A 317 9.59 -28.62 12.01
N TYR A 318 8.70 -27.69 12.36
CA TYR A 318 9.11 -26.41 12.95
C TYR A 318 9.88 -26.57 14.26
N ALA A 319 9.68 -27.68 14.98
CA ALA A 319 10.42 -27.99 16.19
C ALA A 319 11.92 -28.28 15.93
N ASP A 320 12.33 -28.46 14.67
CA ASP A 320 13.71 -28.75 14.30
C ASP A 320 14.58 -27.49 14.18
N PHE A 321 14.00 -26.30 13.99
CA PHE A 321 14.74 -25.04 13.94
C PHE A 321 15.37 -24.69 15.31
N THR A 322 16.60 -24.22 15.29
CA THR A 322 17.32 -23.74 16.49
C THR A 322 16.55 -22.61 17.18
N ALA A 323 16.02 -21.65 16.43
CA ALA A 323 15.16 -20.60 16.98
C ALA A 323 13.93 -21.13 17.73
N PHE A 324 13.35 -22.27 17.32
CA PHE A 324 12.26 -22.90 18.05
C PHE A 324 12.77 -23.51 19.36
N LYS A 325 13.83 -24.32 19.28
CA LYS A 325 14.44 -25.04 20.41
C LYS A 325 14.93 -24.09 21.50
N GLU A 326 15.56 -22.98 21.12
CA GLU A 326 16.12 -21.96 22.02
C GLU A 326 15.11 -20.89 22.45
N ARG A 327 13.84 -21.08 22.08
CA ARG A 327 12.76 -20.16 22.41
C ARG A 327 12.96 -18.73 21.89
N ASN A 328 13.55 -18.58 20.71
CA ASN A 328 13.87 -17.31 20.04
C ASN A 328 12.89 -17.01 18.87
N VAL A 329 11.62 -17.42 19.01
CA VAL A 329 10.58 -17.08 18.03
C VAL A 329 10.02 -15.70 18.40
N ILE A 330 10.12 -14.76 17.48
CA ILE A 330 9.53 -13.43 17.59
C ILE A 330 8.28 -13.43 16.73
N PHE A 331 7.17 -12.94 17.27
CA PHE A 331 5.91 -12.98 16.55
C PHE A 331 5.08 -11.74 16.78
N SER A 332 4.24 -11.44 15.80
CA SER A 332 3.11 -10.54 15.96
C SER A 332 1.83 -11.31 15.62
N ASN A 333 0.90 -11.38 16.57
CA ASN A 333 -0.41 -11.97 16.32
C ASN A 333 -1.34 -10.91 15.77
N THR A 334 -1.59 -10.91 14.47
CA THR A 334 -2.40 -9.91 13.75
C THR A 334 -3.90 -10.05 14.05
N ASN A 335 -4.32 -11.06 14.81
CA ASN A 335 -5.67 -11.17 15.34
C ASN A 335 -5.93 -10.16 16.46
N SER A 336 -4.91 -9.87 17.27
CA SER A 336 -5.01 -9.01 18.46
C SER A 336 -4.09 -7.78 18.41
N SER A 337 -2.98 -7.87 17.69
CA SER A 337 -2.14 -6.71 17.38
C SER A 337 -2.76 -5.93 16.23
N ARG A 338 -2.64 -4.62 16.29
CA ARG A 338 -3.10 -3.71 15.24
C ARG A 338 -2.06 -3.54 14.14
N TYR A 339 -1.24 -4.56 13.89
CA TYR A 339 -0.09 -4.50 12.98
C TYR A 339 -0.48 -4.00 11.58
N TYR A 340 -1.55 -4.55 10.99
CA TYR A 340 -2.00 -4.11 9.65
C TYR A 340 -2.82 -2.82 9.67
N GLU A 341 -3.35 -2.40 10.82
CA GLU A 341 -4.20 -1.21 10.95
C GLU A 341 -3.50 0.06 11.42
N GLU A 342 -2.37 -0.09 12.10
CA GLU A 342 -1.61 1.02 12.68
C GLU A 342 -0.16 0.95 12.24
N GLY A 343 0.39 -0.23 11.97
CA GLY A 343 1.81 -0.43 11.69
C GLY A 343 2.35 0.38 10.51
N ILE A 344 1.52 0.64 9.49
CA ILE A 344 1.91 1.49 8.36
C ILE A 344 2.15 2.96 8.76
N MET A 345 1.46 3.43 9.80
CA MET A 345 1.63 4.77 10.38
C MET A 345 2.55 4.81 11.59
N CYS A 346 3.01 3.65 12.08
CA CYS A 346 3.92 3.52 13.21
C CYS A 346 5.19 2.72 12.84
N PRO A 347 5.87 2.98 11.71
CA PRO A 347 7.06 2.22 11.31
C PRO A 347 8.21 2.33 12.32
N GLU A 348 8.33 3.45 13.02
CA GLU A 348 9.32 3.66 14.10
C GLU A 348 9.07 2.76 15.30
N VAL A 349 7.80 2.46 15.59
CA VAL A 349 7.41 1.54 16.68
C VAL A 349 7.71 0.11 16.28
N ILE A 350 7.35 -0.30 15.06
CA ILE A 350 7.72 -1.63 14.54
C ILE A 350 9.23 -1.83 14.58
N LEU A 351 9.99 -0.83 14.13
CA LEU A 351 11.45 -0.90 14.17
C LEU A 351 11.96 -0.99 15.62
N SER A 352 11.40 -0.22 16.55
CA SER A 352 11.76 -0.26 17.97
C SER A 352 11.48 -1.63 18.58
N ASP A 353 10.36 -2.28 18.26
CA ASP A 353 10.08 -3.65 18.69
C ASP A 353 11.15 -4.61 18.18
N MET A 354 11.49 -4.53 16.89
CA MET A 354 12.51 -5.40 16.30
C MET A 354 13.86 -5.20 16.98
N VAL A 355 14.31 -3.95 17.14
CA VAL A 355 15.55 -3.62 17.84
C VAL A 355 15.53 -4.15 19.26
N LYS A 356 14.41 -3.99 19.99
CA LYS A 356 14.26 -4.53 21.36
C LYS A 356 14.34 -6.06 21.40
N MET A 357 13.78 -6.75 20.41
CA MET A 357 13.78 -8.21 20.36
C MET A 357 15.15 -8.79 20.00
N TYR A 358 15.90 -8.13 19.12
CA TYR A 358 17.19 -8.63 18.65
C TYR A 358 18.39 -8.12 19.47
N HIS A 359 18.27 -6.90 20.01
CA HIS A 359 19.31 -6.14 20.72
C HIS A 359 18.73 -5.50 22.01
N PRO A 360 18.28 -6.32 22.98
CA PRO A 360 17.53 -5.84 24.15
C PRO A 360 18.26 -4.80 25.01
N GLU A 361 19.60 -4.78 24.94
CA GLU A 361 20.48 -3.83 25.61
C GLU A 361 20.43 -2.41 25.05
N LEU A 362 20.06 -2.24 23.78
CA LEU A 362 19.96 -0.94 23.12
C LEU A 362 18.71 -0.16 23.53
N LEU A 363 17.63 -0.87 23.90
CA LEU A 363 16.33 -0.28 24.25
C LEU A 363 15.80 -0.80 25.61
N LYS A 364 16.58 -0.64 26.68
CA LYS A 364 16.29 -1.27 27.99
C LYS A 364 14.88 -1.00 28.54
N ASN A 365 14.40 0.24 28.44
CA ASN A 365 13.11 0.68 29.01
C ASN A 365 11.96 0.71 28.00
N TYR A 366 12.17 0.15 26.80
CA TYR A 366 11.14 0.10 25.76
C TYR A 366 10.27 -1.15 25.92
N GLU A 367 8.95 -0.94 25.92
CA GLU A 367 7.95 -2.02 25.94
C GLU A 367 7.40 -2.24 24.53
N PRO A 368 7.53 -3.46 23.97
CA PRO A 368 7.09 -3.75 22.61
C PRO A 368 5.58 -3.69 22.41
N VAL A 369 5.16 -3.19 21.24
CA VAL A 369 3.75 -2.97 20.88
C VAL A 369 3.23 -4.06 19.94
N PHE A 370 3.87 -4.26 18.80
CA PHE A 370 3.45 -5.16 17.73
C PHE A 370 4.13 -6.53 17.81
N TYR A 371 5.45 -6.56 17.99
CA TYR A 371 6.23 -7.80 18.05
C TYR A 371 6.58 -8.17 19.48
N LYS A 372 6.50 -9.47 19.79
CA LYS A 372 6.86 -10.02 21.09
C LYS A 372 7.61 -11.32 20.90
N ARG A 373 8.39 -11.71 21.90
CA ARG A 373 8.94 -13.05 21.97
C ARG A 373 7.83 -14.04 22.35
N LEU A 374 7.78 -15.17 21.66
CA LEU A 374 6.88 -16.27 22.02
C LEU A 374 7.39 -16.88 23.33
N THR A 375 6.52 -16.99 24.33
CA THR A 375 6.89 -17.52 25.66
C THR A 375 5.95 -18.62 26.16
N LYS A 376 4.83 -18.84 25.48
CA LYS A 376 3.81 -19.80 25.91
C LYS A 376 4.13 -21.17 25.33
N GLU A 377 3.92 -22.21 26.13
CA GLU A 377 4.21 -23.60 25.76
C GLU A 377 3.23 -24.19 24.76
#